data_AF-A0A2E5YKY9-F1
#
_entry.id   AF-A0A2E5YKY9-F1
#
_cell.length_a   1.000
_cell.length_b   1.000
_cell.length_c   1.000
_cell.angle_alpha   90.00
_cell.angle_beta   90.00
_cell.angle_gamma   90.00
#
_symmetry.space_group_name_H-M   'P 1'
#
loop_
_entity.id
_entity.type
_entity.pdbx_description
1 polymer ?
#
loop_
_entity_poly.entity_id
_entity_poly.type
_entity_poly.pdbx_seq_one_letter_code
_entity_poly.pdbx_strand_id
1 'polypeptide(L)'
;MRSKAHGRGAPRERPGAWHTVCILVRLAEEIVSREPRSLNRKAEQAMEITAADLMTSEVITLTPEMTLKEMDAVLVKSGVSGVPVTE
;
A
#
# COMPACT_ATOMS: atom_id res chain seq x y z
N MET A 1 24.65 -6.45 -66.39
CA MET A 1 24.65 -5.35 -65.41
C MET A 1 23.64 -5.65 -64.32
N ARG A 2 24.07 -5.54 -63.06
CA ARG A 2 23.33 -5.83 -61.81
C ARG A 2 22.44 -4.66 -61.42
N SER A 3 21.35 -4.91 -60.68
CA SER A 3 21.17 -4.47 -59.28
C SER A 3 19.84 -4.99 -58.71
N LYS A 4 19.89 -5.95 -57.76
CA LYS A 4 19.41 -5.91 -56.35
C LYS A 4 17.93 -5.53 -56.15
N ALA A 5 17.17 -6.02 -55.19
CA ALA A 5 17.18 -7.10 -54.19
C ALA A 5 15.83 -6.87 -53.44
N HIS A 6 15.08 -7.86 -52.99
CA HIS A 6 15.10 -8.35 -51.61
C HIS A 6 13.96 -9.36 -51.44
N GLY A 7 14.29 -10.49 -50.84
CA GLY A 7 13.34 -11.52 -50.48
C GLY A 7 12.42 -11.09 -49.34
N ARG A 8 11.19 -11.56 -49.39
CA ARG A 8 10.33 -11.72 -48.22
C ARG A 8 9.60 -13.06 -48.36
N GLY A 9 10.30 -14.13 -48.02
CA GLY A 9 9.62 -15.37 -47.65
C GLY A 9 8.95 -15.12 -46.30
N ALA A 10 7.61 -15.02 -46.29
CA ALA A 10 6.86 -15.05 -45.04
C ALA A 10 7.05 -16.44 -44.40
N PRO A 11 7.37 -16.53 -43.09
CA PRO A 11 7.41 -17.82 -42.41
C PRO A 11 6.01 -18.45 -42.47
N ARG A 12 5.92 -19.67 -43.01
CA ARG A 12 4.70 -20.49 -42.91
C ARG A 12 4.54 -20.95 -41.46
N GLU A 13 3.84 -20.17 -40.65
CA GLU A 13 3.50 -20.54 -39.29
C GLU A 13 2.43 -21.62 -39.25
N ARG A 14 2.61 -22.61 -38.35
CA ARG A 14 1.71 -23.76 -38.20
C ARG A 14 0.48 -23.38 -37.35
N PRO A 15 -0.75 -23.79 -37.71
CA PRO A 15 -2.01 -23.35 -37.06
C PRO A 15 -2.23 -23.68 -35.56
N GLY A 16 -1.26 -24.24 -34.83
CA GLY A 16 -1.44 -24.68 -33.44
C GLY A 16 -0.77 -23.80 -32.37
N ALA A 17 0.15 -22.92 -32.76
CA ALA A 17 0.96 -22.16 -31.80
C ALA A 17 0.16 -21.02 -31.12
N TRP A 18 -0.69 -20.34 -31.90
CA TRP A 18 -1.46 -19.18 -31.43
C TRP A 18 -2.54 -19.55 -30.40
N HIS A 19 -3.16 -20.72 -30.50
CA HIS A 19 -4.13 -21.19 -29.51
C HIS A 19 -3.50 -21.37 -28.13
N THR A 20 -2.29 -21.90 -28.08
CA THR A 20 -1.55 -22.11 -26.82
C THR A 20 -1.15 -20.77 -26.19
N VAL A 21 -0.72 -19.81 -27.01
CA VAL A 21 -0.43 -18.44 -26.55
C VAL A 21 -1.69 -17.75 -26.05
N CYS A 22 -2.83 -17.86 -26.75
CA CYS A 22 -4.10 -17.29 -26.31
C CYS A 22 -4.59 -17.87 -24.98
N ILE A 23 -4.44 -19.19 -24.76
CA ILE A 23 -4.81 -19.83 -23.49
C ILE A 23 -3.93 -19.30 -22.36
N LEU A 24 -2.62 -19.16 -22.58
CA LEU A 24 -1.70 -18.64 -21.56
C LEU A 24 -1.96 -17.17 -21.22
N VAL A 25 -2.26 -16.34 -22.22
CA VAL A 25 -2.62 -14.92 -22.01
C VAL A 25 -3.93 -14.82 -21.22
N ARG A 26 -4.93 -15.66 -21.54
CA ARG A 26 -6.22 -15.65 -20.86
C ARG A 26 -6.15 -16.23 -19.44
N LEU A 27 -5.31 -17.25 -19.24
CA LEU A 27 -5.02 -17.81 -17.92
C LEU A 27 -4.24 -16.82 -17.07
N ALA A 28 -3.31 -16.05 -17.65
CA ALA A 28 -2.60 -15.00 -16.96
C ALA A 28 -3.54 -13.84 -16.56
N GLU A 29 -4.47 -13.44 -17.43
CA GLU A 29 -5.54 -12.48 -17.10
C GLU A 29 -6.41 -12.98 -15.94
N GLU A 30 -6.76 -14.27 -15.94
CA GLU A 30 -7.58 -14.89 -14.90
C GLU A 30 -6.83 -15.05 -13.55
N ILE A 31 -5.53 -15.31 -13.60
CA ILE A 31 -4.65 -15.34 -12.43
C ILE A 31 -4.46 -13.94 -11.84
N VAL A 32 -4.26 -12.91 -12.67
CA VAL A 32 -4.13 -11.51 -12.23
C VAL A 32 -5.46 -10.98 -11.69
N SER A 33 -6.60 -11.38 -12.27
CA SER A 33 -7.93 -10.94 -11.83
C SER A 33 -8.42 -11.61 -10.54
N ARG A 34 -7.68 -12.57 -9.98
CA ARG A 34 -7.92 -13.12 -8.63
C ARG A 34 -7.40 -12.14 -7.58
N GLU A 35 -8.11 -11.03 -7.43
CA GLU A 35 -7.95 -10.12 -6.30
C GLU A 35 -8.13 -10.90 -4.97
N PRO A 36 -7.12 -10.91 -4.07
CA PRO A 36 -7.22 -11.58 -2.78
C PRO A 36 -8.18 -10.83 -1.86
N ARG A 37 -9.47 -11.20 -1.91
CA ARG A 37 -10.58 -10.67 -1.07
C ARG A 37 -10.24 -10.55 0.42
N SER A 38 -9.27 -11.32 0.93
CA SER A 38 -8.84 -11.31 2.33
C SER A 38 -7.99 -10.09 2.73
N LEU A 39 -7.30 -9.43 1.80
CA LEU A 39 -6.58 -8.18 2.09
C LEU A 39 -7.54 -7.00 2.14
N ASN A 40 -8.60 -7.03 1.32
CA ASN A 40 -9.57 -5.95 1.25
C ASN A 40 -10.40 -5.83 2.54
N ARG A 41 -10.80 -6.94 3.18
CA ARG A 41 -11.59 -6.90 4.42
C ARG A 41 -10.90 -6.16 5.58
N LYS A 42 -9.58 -6.32 5.72
CA LYS A 42 -8.82 -5.64 6.77
C LYS A 42 -8.66 -4.14 6.47
N ALA A 43 -8.53 -3.78 5.19
CA ALA A 43 -8.51 -2.39 4.75
C ALA A 43 -9.89 -1.73 4.91
N GLU A 44 -10.98 -2.44 4.58
CA GLU A 44 -12.37 -2.02 4.81
C GLU A 44 -12.63 -1.80 6.31
N GLN A 45 -12.19 -2.73 7.17
CA GLN A 45 -12.28 -2.57 8.63
C GLN A 45 -11.49 -1.37 9.14
N ALA A 46 -10.30 -1.08 8.59
CA ALA A 46 -9.53 0.10 8.92
C ALA A 46 -10.21 1.42 8.45
N MET A 47 -11.06 1.36 7.41
CA MET A 47 -11.84 2.51 6.95
C MET A 47 -13.05 2.83 7.85
N GLU A 48 -13.49 1.89 8.71
CA GLU A 48 -14.61 2.09 9.64
C GLU A 48 -14.17 2.59 11.04
N ILE A 49 -12.88 2.58 11.37
CA ILE A 49 -12.36 3.09 12.65
C ILE A 49 -12.40 4.62 12.65
N THR A 50 -13.03 5.20 13.66
CA THR A 50 -13.07 6.67 13.85
C THR A 50 -11.89 7.15 14.68
N ALA A 51 -11.60 8.46 14.63
CA ALA A 51 -10.60 9.05 15.52
C ALA A 51 -10.94 8.83 17.00
N ALA A 52 -12.22 8.86 17.36
CA ALA A 52 -12.67 8.65 18.72
C ALA A 52 -12.33 7.23 19.25
N ASP A 53 -12.26 6.23 18.37
CA ASP A 53 -11.92 4.85 18.75
C ASP A 53 -10.43 4.66 19.08
N LEU A 54 -9.58 5.58 18.62
CA LEU A 54 -8.12 5.53 18.81
C LEU A 54 -7.61 6.54 19.83
N MET A 55 -8.31 7.67 19.99
CA MET A 55 -7.84 8.76 20.84
C MET A 55 -8.06 8.46 22.33
N THR A 56 -7.10 8.87 23.15
CA THR A 56 -7.23 8.80 24.62
C THR A 56 -7.99 10.02 25.13
N SER A 57 -9.04 9.82 25.92
CA SER A 57 -9.86 10.92 26.47
C SER A 57 -9.20 11.62 27.65
N GLU A 58 -8.57 10.88 28.55
CA GLU A 58 -7.87 11.42 29.71
C GLU A 58 -6.41 11.69 29.34
N VAL A 59 -6.06 12.96 29.18
CA VAL A 59 -4.71 13.40 28.80
C VAL A 59 -4.06 14.19 29.93
N ILE A 60 -2.78 13.94 30.16
CA ILE A 60 -1.94 14.77 31.03
C ILE A 60 -1.54 16.02 30.22
N THR A 61 -1.62 17.20 30.83
CA THR A 61 -1.22 18.47 30.21
C THR A 61 -0.08 19.12 31.00
N LEU A 62 0.63 20.04 30.35
CA LEU A 62 1.62 20.92 30.98
C LEU A 62 1.17 22.37 30.83
N THR A 63 1.69 23.26 31.68
CA THR A 63 1.49 24.71 31.51
C THR A 63 2.79 25.40 31.04
N PRO A 64 2.70 26.56 30.35
CA PRO A 64 3.88 27.28 29.87
C PRO A 64 4.84 27.76 30.97
N GLU A 65 4.35 27.92 32.20
CA GLU A 65 5.12 28.40 33.35
C GLU A 65 5.97 27.30 33.99
N MET A 66 5.67 26.03 33.71
CA MET A 66 6.42 24.89 34.23
C MET A 66 7.86 24.92 33.76
N THR A 67 8.79 24.61 34.66
CA THR A 67 10.20 24.51 34.31
C THR A 67 10.47 23.21 33.55
N LEU A 68 11.56 23.19 32.76
CA LEU A 68 12.00 21.98 32.04
C LEU A 68 12.22 20.78 32.97
N LYS A 69 12.63 21.02 34.22
CA LYS A 69 12.85 19.97 35.21
C LYS A 69 11.53 19.33 35.68
N GLU A 70 10.50 20.15 35.88
CA GLU A 70 9.17 19.67 36.26
C GLU A 70 8.51 18.92 35.10
N MET A 71 8.64 19.46 33.87
CA MET A 71 8.21 18.78 32.65
C MET A 71 8.86 17.40 32.50
N ASP A 72 10.20 17.32 32.61
CA ASP A 72 10.94 16.06 32.45
C ASP A 72 10.47 15.00 33.46
N ALA A 73 10.28 15.41 34.72
CA ALA A 73 9.75 14.51 35.74
C ALA A 73 8.37 13.96 35.39
N VAL A 74 7.49 14.78 34.81
CA VAL A 74 6.15 14.34 34.35
C VAL A 74 6.27 13.36 33.19
N LEU A 75 7.01 13.72 32.13
CA LEU A 75 7.15 12.92 30.90
C LEU A 75 7.78 11.54 31.16
N VAL A 76 8.86 11.50 31.94
CA VAL A 76 9.55 10.25 32.30
C VAL A 76 8.64 9.36 33.15
N LYS A 77 7.93 9.95 34.12
CA LYS A 77 7.02 9.21 34.99
C LYS A 77 5.82 8.65 34.23
N SER A 78 5.26 9.39 33.27
CA SER A 78 4.14 8.91 32.45
C SER A 78 4.57 8.05 31.26
N GLY A 79 5.87 7.97 30.97
CA GLY A 79 6.41 7.16 29.86
C GLY A 79 6.01 7.66 28.48
N VAL A 80 5.74 8.96 28.34
CA VAL A 80 5.30 9.59 27.08
C VAL A 80 6.36 10.56 26.60
N SER A 81 6.51 10.68 25.28
CA SER A 81 7.48 11.60 24.68
C SER A 81 6.96 13.04 24.58
N GLY A 82 5.65 13.24 24.68
CA GLY A 82 5.04 14.55 24.53
C GLY A 82 3.60 14.57 24.99
N VAL A 83 3.18 15.76 25.40
CA VAL A 83 1.84 16.05 25.92
C VAL A 83 1.41 17.45 25.45
N PRO A 84 0.11 17.73 25.36
CA PRO A 84 -0.39 19.08 25.09
C PRO A 84 0.02 20.07 26.19
N VAL A 85 0.33 21.31 25.78
CA VAL A 85 0.57 22.45 26.67
C VAL A 85 -0.67 23.35 26.63
N THR A 86 -1.23 23.68 27.79
CA THR A 86 -2.48 24.46 27.95
C THR A 86 -2.31 25.55 29.01
N GLU A 87 -3.06 26.65 28.89
CA GLU A 87 -3.14 27.75 29.88
C GLU A 87 -4.10 27.45 31.03
#